data_AF-A0A934VW66-F1
#
_entry.id   AF-A0A934VW66-F1
#
_cell.length_a   1.000
_cell.length_b   1.000
_cell.length_c   1.000
_cell.angle_alpha   90.00
_cell.angle_beta   90.00
_cell.angle_gamma   90.00
#
_symmetry.space_group_name_H-M   'P 1'
#
loop_
_entity.id
_entity.type
_entity.pdbx_description
1 polymer ?
#
loop_
_entity_poly.entity_id
_entity_poly.type
_entity_poly.pdbx_seq_one_letter_code
_entity_poly.pdbx_strand_id
1 'polypeptide(L)'
;MKGKQYTIRGISEQLDHALREEAARYGKSLNALLIDKLSDSCKLSPERKTNGLEKFAGCMEPDPDFDAAIKEFDRVDAELDDWR
;
A
#
# COMPACT_ATOMS: atom_id res chain seq x y z
N MET A 1 -0.77 -13.84 -27.19
CA MET A 1 -1.55 -12.64 -27.59
C MET A 1 -0.57 -11.52 -27.87
N LYS A 2 -0.67 -10.80 -28.99
CA LYS A 2 0.18 -9.63 -29.25
C LYS A 2 -0.34 -8.45 -28.43
N GLY A 3 0.42 -8.03 -27.41
CA GLY A 3 0.11 -6.82 -26.64
C GLY A 3 0.32 -5.54 -27.47
N LYS A 4 -0.36 -4.45 -27.09
CA LYS A 4 -0.06 -3.11 -27.63
C LYS A 4 1.23 -2.61 -26.97
N GLN A 5 2.14 -2.07 -27.77
CA GLN A 5 3.39 -1.50 -27.29
C GLN A 5 3.34 0.02 -27.41
N TYR A 6 3.63 0.71 -26.31
CA TYR A 6 3.74 2.16 -26.24
C TYR A 6 5.17 2.55 -25.85
N THR A 7 5.63 3.69 -26.36
CA THR A 7 6.89 4.32 -25.92
C THR A 7 6.54 5.61 -25.18
N ILE A 8 6.91 5.69 -23.90
CA ILE A 8 6.79 6.91 -23.11
C ILE A 8 8.11 7.69 -23.27
N ARG A 9 8.03 8.91 -23.80
CA ARG A 9 9.19 9.78 -24.05
C ARG A 9 9.20 10.93 -23.03
N GLY A 10 10.38 11.50 -22.80
CA GLY A 10 10.53 12.66 -21.90
C GLY A 10 10.46 12.33 -20.41
N ILE A 11 10.83 11.11 -20.03
CA ILE A 11 10.98 10.74 -18.61
C ILE A 11 12.22 11.47 -18.07
N SER A 12 12.05 12.28 -17.02
CA SER A 12 13.18 12.92 -16.34
C SER A 12 14.03 11.91 -15.59
N GLU A 13 15.32 12.20 -15.39
CA GLU A 13 16.22 11.31 -14.63
C GLU A 13 15.69 11.03 -13.22
N GLN A 14 15.14 12.04 -12.55
CA GLN A 14 14.55 11.89 -11.23
C GLN A 14 13.37 10.91 -11.23
N LEU A 15 12.53 10.94 -12.27
CA LEU A 15 11.38 10.03 -12.37
C LEU A 15 11.82 8.60 -12.71
N ASP A 16 12.78 8.41 -13.62
CA ASP A 16 13.34 7.07 -13.91
C ASP A 16 13.95 6.45 -12.65
N HIS A 17 14.73 7.23 -11.90
CA HIS A 17 15.33 6.76 -10.64
C HIS A 17 14.27 6.32 -9.63
N ALA A 18 13.28 7.17 -9.34
CA ALA A 18 12.20 6.85 -8.40
C ALA A 18 11.43 5.59 -8.80
N LEU A 19 11.13 5.42 -10.10
CA LEU A 19 10.44 4.23 -10.59
C LEU A 19 11.27 2.96 -10.45
N ARG A 20 12.59 3.04 -10.64
CA ARG A 20 13.50 1.89 -10.47
C ARG A 20 13.68 1.49 -9.02
N GLU A 21 13.81 2.45 -8.12
CA GLU A 21 13.86 2.18 -6.68
C GLU A 21 12.58 1.51 -6.20
N GLU A 22 11.42 2.00 -6.65
CA GLU A 22 10.14 1.40 -6.31
C GLU A 22 10.00 -0.01 -6.90
N ALA A 23 10.44 -0.23 -8.15
CA ALA A 23 10.43 -1.54 -8.78
C ALA A 23 11.30 -2.55 -7.99
N ALA A 24 12.48 -2.12 -7.54
CA ALA A 24 13.36 -2.93 -6.69
C ALA A 24 12.71 -3.25 -5.33
N ARG A 25 12.07 -2.26 -4.68
CA ARG A 25 11.38 -2.44 -3.40
C ARG A 25 10.29 -3.50 -3.45
N TYR A 26 9.55 -3.57 -4.55
CA TYR A 26 8.48 -4.55 -4.75
C TYR A 26 8.93 -5.83 -5.48
N GLY A 27 10.21 -5.97 -5.84
CA GLY A 27 10.72 -7.11 -6.60
C GLY A 27 10.06 -7.26 -7.98
N LYS A 28 9.63 -6.16 -8.59
CA LYS A 28 8.95 -6.14 -9.90
C LYS A 28 9.90 -5.68 -11.00
N SER A 29 9.64 -6.12 -12.23
CA SER A 29 10.24 -5.46 -13.39
C SER A 29 9.67 -4.05 -13.54
N LEU A 30 10.47 -3.12 -14.05
CA LEU A 30 10.04 -1.73 -14.31
C LEU A 30 8.78 -1.68 -15.18
N ASN A 31 8.70 -2.55 -16.19
CA ASN A 31 7.53 -2.65 -17.07
C ASN A 31 6.26 -3.08 -16.30
N ALA A 32 6.37 -4.08 -15.41
CA ALA A 32 5.23 -4.52 -14.60
C ALA A 32 4.74 -3.42 -13.65
N LEU A 33 5.67 -2.69 -13.01
CA LEU A 33 5.34 -1.55 -12.16
C LEU A 33 4.64 -0.43 -12.95
N LEU A 34 5.12 -0.10 -14.15
CA LEU A 34 4.53 0.93 -15.00
C LEU A 34 3.10 0.56 -15.44
N ILE A 35 2.86 -0.70 -15.81
CA ILE A 35 1.52 -1.18 -16.16
C ILE A 35 0.58 -1.08 -14.95
N ASP A 36 1.04 -1.50 -13.76
CA ASP A 36 0.27 -1.36 -12.51
C ASP A 36 -0.11 0.12 -12.26
N LYS A 37 0.87 1.03 -12.27
CA LYS A 37 0.63 2.46 -12.01
C LYS A 37 -0.29 3.11 -13.03
N LEU A 38 -0.13 2.79 -14.32
CA LEU A 38 -1.02 3.30 -15.37
C LEU A 38 -2.44 2.77 -15.19
N SER A 39 -2.60 1.49 -14.87
CA SER A 39 -3.90 0.88 -14.63
C SER A 39 -4.60 1.50 -13.41
N ASP A 40 -3.87 1.71 -12.32
CA ASP A 40 -4.36 2.40 -11.12
C ASP A 40 -4.78 3.85 -11.43
N SER A 41 -3.97 4.59 -12.19
CA SER A 41 -4.26 5.99 -12.56
C SER A 41 -5.51 6.14 -13.41
N CYS A 42 -5.79 5.16 -14.28
CA CYS A 42 -6.99 5.14 -15.11
C CYS A 42 -8.20 4.52 -14.39
N LYS A 43 -8.07 4.16 -13.11
CA LYS A 43 -9.09 3.42 -12.33
C LYS A 43 -9.51 2.11 -13.02
N LEU A 44 -8.60 1.51 -13.76
CA LEU A 44 -8.79 0.25 -14.49
C LEU A 44 -8.30 -0.96 -13.69
N SER A 45 -7.55 -0.73 -12.60
CA SER A 45 -7.29 -1.81 -11.66
C SER A 45 -8.61 -2.27 -11.05
N PRO A 46 -8.91 -3.59 -11.09
CA PRO A 46 -10.01 -4.12 -10.30
C PRO A 46 -9.79 -3.72 -8.84
N GLU A 47 -10.90 -3.40 -8.16
CA GLU A 47 -11.03 -3.00 -6.75
C GLU A 47 -9.77 -3.23 -5.91
N ARG A 48 -9.28 -2.14 -5.28
CA ARG A 48 -8.24 -2.06 -4.25
C ARG A 48 -7.57 -3.43 -4.01
N LYS A 49 -6.39 -3.68 -4.63
CA LYS A 49 -5.65 -4.95 -4.46
C LYS A 49 -5.71 -5.37 -2.99
N THR A 50 -6.60 -6.33 -2.71
CA THR A 50 -6.76 -6.92 -1.39
C THR A 50 -5.40 -7.50 -1.03
N ASN A 51 -4.87 -7.13 0.12
CA ASN A 51 -3.65 -7.76 0.64
C ASN A 51 -3.97 -9.14 1.25
N GLY A 52 -5.22 -9.59 1.12
CA GLY A 52 -5.74 -10.83 1.65
C GLY A 52 -5.93 -10.79 3.16
N LEU A 53 -5.77 -9.65 3.82
CA LEU A 53 -5.98 -9.53 5.27
C LEU A 53 -7.45 -9.34 5.62
N GLU A 54 -8.27 -8.90 4.67
CA GLU A 54 -9.71 -8.73 4.84
C GLU A 54 -10.39 -10.05 5.21
N LYS A 55 -9.83 -11.19 4.78
CA LYS A 55 -10.34 -12.53 5.16
C LYS A 55 -10.16 -12.87 6.64
N PHE A 56 -9.32 -12.14 7.35
CA PHE A 56 -9.09 -12.30 8.79
C PHE A 56 -9.88 -11.27 9.61
N ALA A 57 -10.51 -10.27 8.98
CA ALA A 57 -11.35 -9.31 9.67
C ALA A 57 -12.56 -10.03 10.28
N GLY A 58 -12.74 -9.90 11.60
CA GLY A 58 -13.82 -10.57 12.34
C GLY A 58 -13.60 -12.06 12.63
N CYS A 59 -12.45 -12.64 12.26
CA CYS A 59 -12.08 -14.00 12.64
C CYS A 59 -11.38 -14.10 14.00
N MET A 60 -11.10 -12.96 14.64
CA MET A 60 -10.47 -12.93 15.95
C MET A 60 -11.47 -13.43 16.99
N GLU A 61 -11.12 -14.52 17.68
CA GLU A 61 -11.88 -14.97 18.85
C GLU A 61 -11.75 -13.92 19.96
N PRO A 62 -12.81 -13.67 20.74
CA PRO A 62 -12.75 -12.75 21.87
C PRO A 62 -11.64 -13.15 22.85
N ASP A 63 -10.72 -12.23 23.11
CA ASP A 63 -9.60 -12.41 24.03
C ASP A 63 -9.65 -11.30 25.10
N PRO A 64 -10.11 -11.62 26.33
CA PRO A 64 -10.23 -10.64 27.40
C PRO A 64 -8.90 -9.97 27.81
N ASP A 65 -7.77 -10.67 27.66
CA ASP A 65 -6.45 -10.11 28.01
C ASP A 65 -6.00 -9.11 26.93
N PHE A 66 -6.27 -9.42 25.65
CA PHE A 66 -6.06 -8.48 24.55
C PHE A 66 -6.95 -7.24 24.70
N ASP A 67 -8.24 -7.41 25.00
CA ASP A 67 -9.18 -6.31 25.20
C ASP A 67 -8.75 -5.40 26.36
N ALA A 68 -8.27 -5.99 27.47
CA ALA A 68 -7.73 -5.24 28.60
C ALA A 68 -6.47 -4.44 28.22
N ALA A 69 -5.58 -5.03 27.42
CA ALA A 69 -4.37 -4.35 26.94
C ALA A 69 -4.70 -3.20 25.98
N ILE A 70 -5.61 -3.39 25.02
CA ILE A 70 -6.07 -2.34 24.11
C ILE A 70 -6.69 -1.18 24.89
N LYS A 71 -7.52 -1.48 25.90
CA LYS A 71 -8.12 -0.45 26.76
C LYS A 71 -7.09 0.37 27.55
N GLU A 72 -5.98 -0.23 27.94
CA GLU A 72 -4.87 0.50 28.57
C GLU A 72 -4.15 1.40 27.55
N PHE A 73 -3.96 0.94 26.30
CA PHE A 73 -3.38 1.77 25.23
C PHE A 73 -4.28 2.92 24.78
N ASP A 74 -5.61 2.77 24.88
CA ASP A 74 -6.58 3.84 24.61
C ASP A 74 -6.61 4.92 25.71
N ARG A 75 -5.95 4.68 26.86
CA ARG A 75 -5.82 5.70 27.91
C ARG A 75 -4.82 6.76 27.45
N VAL A 76 -5.34 7.91 27.02
CA VAL A 76 -4.53 9.12 26.84
C VAL A 76 -4.15 9.66 28.22
N ASP A 77 -2.86 9.76 28.50
CA ASP A 77 -2.35 10.42 29.70
C ASP A 77 -2.45 11.93 29.51
N ALA A 78 -3.31 12.57 30.30
CA ALA A 78 -3.57 14.00 30.23
C ALA A 78 -2.32 14.84 30.57
N GLU A 79 -1.34 14.29 31.28
CA GLU A 79 -0.08 14.99 31.58
C GLU A 79 0.93 14.94 30.42
N LEU A 80 0.77 13.99 29.49
CA LEU A 80 1.55 13.85 28.25
C LEU A 80 0.81 14.42 27.02
N ASP A 81 -0.38 14.98 27.22
CA ASP A 81 -1.23 15.65 26.22
C ASP A 81 -0.65 17.04 25.84
N ASP A 82 0.67 17.14 25.61
CA ASP A 82 1.39 18.41 25.34
C ASP A 82 1.27 18.93 23.89
N TRP A 83 0.56 18.18 23.04
CA TRP A 83 0.33 18.46 21.61
C TRP A 83 -0.70 19.57 21.34
N ARG A 84 -1.00 20.42 22.33
CA ARG A 84 -1.82 21.64 22.21
C ARG A 84 -1.00 22.92 22.25
#